data_AF-A0A925WV47-F1
#
_entry.id   AF-A0A925WV47-F1
#
_cell.length_a   1.000
_cell.length_b   1.000
_cell.length_c   1.000
_cell.angle_alpha   90.00
_cell.angle_beta   90.00
_cell.angle_gamma   90.00
#
_symmetry.space_group_name_H-M   'P 1'
#
loop_
_entity.id
_entity.type
_entity.pdbx_description
1 polymer ?
#
loop_
_entity_poly.entity_id
_entity_poly.type
_entity_poly.pdbx_seq_one_letter_code
_entity_poly.pdbx_strand_id
1 'polypeptide(L)'
;MGGNRGRGGAGLLVALLMAAFALFRYYGSSQVNTVTGEKQRVAGISAQQEIALGLQAAPQMQQRHGGPSQNAQARALVAAVGEKIARGSDAAKTPYQYNFTLLDDDKTVNAFALPGGQIFMTDALASRFKTEGQFAGVLAHEAGHVIARHGAEHIAKQQLTQGLTGAAVLATYDPNNPSTQRSAAVLAAIGQLVNLKYGREDELEADRLGVRLMAQAGYDPRSLIQVMEVLKASGGGGRQPEFFSSHPNPENRIQRIQEAIKKEFPGGVPAGLKP
;
A
#
# COMPACT_ATOMS: atom_id res chain seq x y z
N MET A 1 -48.84 -5.78 33.55
CA MET A 1 -48.32 -4.91 32.48
C MET A 1 -47.33 -3.93 33.10
N GLY A 2 -46.02 -4.17 33.00
CA GLY A 2 -44.97 -3.28 33.51
C GLY A 2 -44.02 -2.91 32.37
N GLY A 3 -44.19 -1.71 31.81
CA GLY A 3 -43.41 -1.22 30.67
C GLY A 3 -42.04 -0.71 31.10
N ASN A 4 -40.99 -1.42 30.70
CA ASN A 4 -39.60 -0.99 30.88
C ASN A 4 -39.21 0.01 29.77
N ARG A 5 -39.59 1.28 29.90
CA ARG A 5 -39.34 2.35 28.91
C ARG A 5 -38.15 3.28 29.22
N GLY A 6 -37.26 2.93 30.16
CA GLY A 6 -36.18 3.82 30.61
C GLY A 6 -34.78 3.60 30.00
N ARG A 7 -34.52 2.48 29.31
CA ARG A 7 -33.14 2.10 28.89
C ARG A 7 -32.75 2.49 27.46
N GLY A 8 -33.71 2.82 26.60
CA GLY A 8 -33.44 3.11 25.18
C GLY A 8 -32.75 4.45 24.93
N GLY A 9 -33.12 5.52 25.65
CA GLY A 9 -32.64 6.88 25.41
C GLY A 9 -31.19 7.12 25.82
N ALA A 10 -30.76 6.58 26.97
CA ALA A 10 -29.38 6.70 27.44
C ALA A 10 -28.39 5.94 26.56
N GLY A 11 -28.76 4.75 26.08
CA GLY A 11 -27.96 3.98 25.12
C GLY A 11 -27.81 4.69 23.78
N LEU A 12 -28.88 5.33 23.29
CA LEU A 12 -28.85 6.10 22.04
C LEU A 12 -27.96 7.35 22.15
N LEU A 13 -28.06 8.09 23.26
CA LEU A 13 -27.23 9.27 23.52
C LEU A 13 -25.74 8.91 23.60
N VAL A 14 -25.39 7.83 24.30
CA VAL A 14 -24.00 7.35 24.35
C VAL A 14 -23.50 6.94 22.97
N ALA A 15 -24.30 6.21 22.18
CA ALA A 15 -23.94 5.84 20.81
C ALA A 15 -23.73 7.06 19.90
N LEU A 16 -24.58 8.09 20.02
CA LEU A 16 -24.45 9.33 19.25
C LEU A 16 -23.22 10.15 19.64
N LEU A 17 -22.92 10.26 20.94
CA LEU A 17 -21.70 10.92 21.42
C LEU A 17 -20.45 10.19 20.97
N MET A 18 -20.48 8.86 20.99
CA MET A 18 -19.42 8.01 20.49
C MET A 18 -19.18 8.21 18.98
N ALA A 19 -20.26 8.20 18.18
CA ALA A 19 -20.18 8.44 16.75
C ALA A 19 -19.67 9.86 16.43
N ALA A 20 -20.15 10.88 17.16
CA ALA A 20 -19.67 12.25 17.03
C ALA A 20 -18.18 12.39 17.37
N PHE A 21 -17.71 11.71 18.42
CA PHE A 21 -16.28 11.68 18.77
C PHE A 21 -15.44 10.97 17.70
N ALA A 22 -15.93 9.85 17.14
CA ALA A 22 -15.26 9.13 16.05
C ALA A 22 -15.09 10.02 14.81
N LEU A 23 -16.17 10.70 14.41
CA LEU A 23 -16.19 11.62 13.29
C LEU A 23 -15.26 12.81 13.56
N PHE A 24 -15.36 13.43 14.75
CA PHE A 24 -14.49 14.54 15.14
C PHE A 24 -13.00 14.15 15.08
N ARG A 25 -12.64 12.97 15.59
CA ARG A 25 -11.26 12.47 15.53
C ARG A 25 -10.81 12.21 14.10
N TYR A 26 -11.63 11.56 13.27
CA TYR A 26 -11.30 11.29 11.87
C TYR A 26 -11.10 12.57 11.06
N TYR A 27 -12.02 13.54 11.17
CA TYR A 27 -11.92 14.80 10.44
C TYR A 27 -10.87 15.76 11.03
N GLY A 28 -10.58 15.67 12.33
CA GLY A 28 -9.60 16.50 13.03
C GLY A 28 -8.16 15.99 13.00
N SER A 29 -7.89 14.80 12.45
CA SER A 29 -6.56 14.14 12.48
C SER A 29 -5.83 14.16 11.14
N SER A 30 -6.14 15.15 10.28
CA SER A 30 -5.44 15.30 9.01
C SER A 30 -3.98 15.71 9.25
N GLN A 31 -3.03 15.06 8.59
CA GLN A 31 -1.60 15.39 8.62
C GLN A 31 -1.11 15.68 7.19
N VAL A 32 -0.14 16.58 7.04
CA VAL A 32 0.49 16.81 5.73
C VAL A 32 1.62 15.82 5.55
N ASN A 33 1.60 15.08 4.44
CA ASN A 33 2.70 14.22 4.05
C ASN A 33 3.90 15.07 3.65
N THR A 34 5.04 14.88 4.30
CA THR A 34 6.24 15.70 4.05
C THR A 34 6.92 15.41 2.72
N VAL A 35 6.63 14.26 2.10
CA VAL A 35 7.21 13.86 0.80
C VAL A 35 6.29 14.27 -0.35
N THR A 36 4.98 14.02 -0.24
CA THR A 36 4.03 14.33 -1.32
C THR A 36 3.48 15.75 -1.25
N GLY A 37 3.44 16.34 -0.05
CA GLY A 37 2.77 17.62 0.23
C GLY A 37 1.24 17.50 0.39
N GLU A 38 0.68 16.31 0.23
CA GLU A 38 -0.77 16.06 0.28
C GLU A 38 -1.28 15.94 1.73
N LYS A 39 -2.56 16.25 1.93
CA LYS A 39 -3.24 16.05 3.23
C LYS A 39 -3.72 14.61 3.34
N GLN A 40 -3.25 13.91 4.35
CA GLN A 40 -3.58 12.52 4.63
C GLN A 40 -4.42 12.37 5.90
N ARG A 41 -5.31 11.37 5.89
CA ARG A 41 -6.22 11.07 6.99
C ARG A 41 -5.98 9.67 7.53
N VAL A 42 -4.95 9.57 8.36
CA VAL A 42 -4.53 8.31 8.98
C VAL A 42 -5.09 8.10 10.39
N ALA A 43 -6.09 8.89 10.82
CA ALA A 43 -6.73 8.79 12.15
C ALA A 43 -5.77 8.76 13.36
N GLY A 44 -4.58 9.36 13.23
CA GLY A 44 -3.56 9.39 14.28
C GLY A 44 -2.64 8.16 14.34
N ILE A 45 -2.67 7.26 13.36
CA ILE A 45 -1.69 6.18 13.21
C ILE A 45 -0.30 6.82 12.99
N SER A 46 0.68 6.48 13.82
CA SER A 46 2.06 6.97 13.67
C SER A 46 2.88 6.12 12.69
N ALA A 47 3.99 6.65 12.20
CA ALA A 47 4.90 5.90 11.34
C ALA A 47 5.44 4.63 12.03
N GLN A 48 5.71 4.69 13.34
CA GLN A 48 6.15 3.52 14.10
C GLN A 48 5.05 2.45 14.19
N GLN A 49 3.79 2.85 14.34
CA GLN A 49 2.66 1.92 14.31
C GLN A 49 2.49 1.29 12.93
N GLU A 50 2.69 2.05 11.84
CA GLU A 50 2.68 1.50 10.48
C GLU A 50 3.77 0.46 10.26
N ILE A 51 5.01 0.75 10.67
CA ILE A 51 6.14 -0.18 10.60
C ILE A 51 5.82 -1.47 11.37
N ALA A 52 5.31 -1.34 12.58
CA ALA A 52 4.93 -2.48 13.40
C ALA A 52 3.84 -3.35 12.74
N LEU A 53 2.79 -2.72 12.22
CA LEU A 53 1.70 -3.42 11.54
C LEU A 53 2.20 -4.16 10.31
N GLY A 54 3.05 -3.53 9.48
CA GLY A 54 3.64 -4.18 8.31
C GLY A 54 4.50 -5.39 8.68
N LEU A 55 5.38 -5.25 9.68
CA LEU A 55 6.24 -6.34 10.15
C LEU A 55 5.44 -7.51 10.74
N GLN A 56 4.34 -7.24 11.44
CA GLN A 56 3.48 -8.28 12.00
C GLN A 56 2.61 -8.98 10.95
N ALA A 57 2.17 -8.24 9.92
CA ALA A 57 1.39 -8.80 8.81
C ALA A 57 2.26 -9.60 7.83
N ALA A 58 3.53 -9.24 7.65
CA ALA A 58 4.42 -9.82 6.64
C ALA A 58 4.51 -11.36 6.67
N PRO A 59 4.70 -12.04 7.82
CA PRO A 59 4.77 -13.51 7.83
C PRO A 59 3.48 -14.18 7.33
N GLN A 60 2.31 -13.65 7.70
CA GLN A 60 1.03 -14.18 7.24
C GLN A 60 0.84 -13.98 5.73
N MET A 61 1.25 -12.81 5.21
CA MET A 61 1.19 -12.54 3.77
C MET A 61 2.14 -13.44 2.99
N GLN A 62 3.37 -13.63 3.48
CA GLN A 62 4.32 -14.56 2.86
C GLN A 62 3.76 -15.98 2.82
N GLN A 63 3.23 -16.49 3.94
CA GLN A 63 2.67 -17.86 4.01
C GLN A 63 1.52 -18.09 3.01
N ARG A 64 0.70 -17.08 2.75
CA ARG A 64 -0.40 -17.18 1.77
C ARG A 64 0.07 -17.30 0.32
N HIS A 65 1.28 -16.84 0.03
CA HIS A 65 1.88 -16.81 -1.29
C HIS A 65 3.12 -17.72 -1.37
N GLY A 66 3.09 -18.86 -0.69
CA GLY A 66 4.14 -19.89 -0.79
C GLY A 66 5.44 -19.59 -0.01
N GLY A 67 5.56 -18.44 0.64
CA GLY A 67 6.79 -17.99 1.28
C GLY A 67 7.75 -17.31 0.30
N PRO A 68 9.02 -17.09 0.68
CA PRO A 68 10.02 -16.53 -0.22
C PRO A 68 10.31 -17.44 -1.41
N SER A 69 10.42 -16.88 -2.61
CA SER A 69 10.71 -17.62 -3.85
C SER A 69 11.98 -18.47 -3.76
N GLN A 70 11.94 -19.66 -4.35
CA GLN A 70 13.11 -20.54 -4.42
C GLN A 70 14.16 -20.04 -5.44
N ASN A 71 13.80 -19.11 -6.33
CA ASN A 71 14.72 -18.56 -7.32
C ASN A 71 15.64 -17.49 -6.70
N ALA A 72 16.84 -17.90 -6.28
CA ALA A 72 17.81 -17.01 -5.63
C ALA A 72 18.23 -15.81 -6.50
N GLN A 73 18.34 -15.99 -7.83
CA GLN A 73 18.73 -14.92 -8.74
C GLN A 73 17.61 -13.89 -8.89
N ALA A 74 16.36 -14.35 -9.06
CA ALA A 74 15.21 -13.46 -9.14
C ALA A 74 14.97 -12.71 -7.81
N ARG A 75 15.13 -13.39 -6.66
CA ARG A 75 15.10 -12.73 -5.34
C ARG A 75 16.14 -11.62 -5.23
N ALA A 76 17.39 -11.90 -5.62
CA ALA A 76 18.46 -10.91 -5.58
C ALA A 76 18.18 -9.71 -6.51
N LEU A 77 17.61 -9.96 -7.69
CA LEU A 77 17.20 -8.90 -8.61
C LEU A 77 16.11 -8.01 -7.99
N VAL A 78 15.02 -8.59 -7.48
CA VAL A 78 13.91 -7.85 -6.86
C VAL A 78 14.41 -7.01 -5.67
N ALA A 79 15.23 -7.61 -4.81
CA ALA A 79 15.83 -6.92 -3.68
C ALA A 79 16.73 -5.75 -4.14
N ALA A 80 17.63 -5.97 -5.10
CA ALA A 80 18.55 -4.94 -5.59
C ALA A 80 17.82 -3.77 -6.27
N VAL A 81 16.83 -4.06 -7.11
CA VAL A 81 16.02 -3.03 -7.79
C VAL A 81 15.20 -2.23 -6.77
N GLY A 82 14.53 -2.93 -5.85
CA GLY A 82 13.76 -2.29 -4.79
C GLY A 82 14.62 -1.42 -3.89
N GLU A 83 15.78 -1.90 -3.43
CA GLU A 83 16.72 -1.12 -2.64
C GLU A 83 17.22 0.11 -3.38
N LYS A 84 17.48 0.00 -4.69
CA LYS A 84 17.87 1.14 -5.51
C LYS A 84 16.76 2.18 -5.61
N ILE A 85 15.50 1.77 -5.78
CA ILE A 85 14.34 2.67 -5.68
C ILE A 85 14.30 3.32 -4.29
N ALA A 86 14.32 2.53 -3.22
CA ALA A 86 14.14 3.03 -1.86
C ALA A 86 15.24 4.03 -1.44
N ARG A 87 16.51 3.75 -1.77
CA ARG A 87 17.65 4.61 -1.40
C ARG A 87 17.89 5.75 -2.37
N GLY A 88 17.58 5.56 -3.66
CA GLY A 88 17.85 6.52 -4.72
C GLY A 88 16.75 7.53 -4.99
N SER A 89 15.68 7.53 -4.19
CA SER A 89 14.51 8.37 -4.41
C SER A 89 13.99 9.02 -3.13
N ASP A 90 12.90 9.78 -3.24
CA ASP A 90 12.21 10.40 -2.11
C ASP A 90 11.71 9.39 -1.06
N ALA A 91 11.63 8.09 -1.38
CA ALA A 91 11.37 7.03 -0.42
C ALA A 91 12.36 7.08 0.77
N ALA A 92 13.64 7.41 0.53
CA ALA A 92 14.68 7.53 1.55
C ALA A 92 14.42 8.66 2.56
N LYS A 93 13.51 9.59 2.25
CA LYS A 93 13.13 10.70 3.13
C LYS A 93 12.02 10.32 4.11
N THR A 94 11.42 9.14 3.94
CA THR A 94 10.39 8.62 4.87
C THR A 94 11.03 7.90 6.06
N PRO A 95 10.33 7.77 7.19
CA PRO A 95 10.81 6.98 8.34
C PRO A 95 10.67 5.46 8.15
N TYR A 96 10.24 5.00 6.96
CA TYR A 96 9.84 3.62 6.73
C TYR A 96 11.03 2.70 6.46
N GLN A 97 10.84 1.41 6.76
CA GLN A 97 11.85 0.38 6.60
C GLN A 97 11.48 -0.48 5.40
N TYR A 98 12.01 -0.10 4.24
CA TYR A 98 11.72 -0.79 2.98
C TYR A 98 12.42 -2.15 2.93
N ASN A 99 11.64 -3.18 2.61
CA ASN A 99 12.13 -4.51 2.32
C ASN A 99 11.34 -5.10 1.16
N PHE A 100 12.03 -5.69 0.20
CA PHE A 100 11.45 -6.15 -1.06
C PHE A 100 11.59 -7.66 -1.16
N THR A 101 10.46 -8.36 -1.19
CA THR A 101 10.44 -9.82 -1.15
C THR A 101 9.74 -10.38 -2.39
N LEU A 102 10.41 -11.29 -3.09
CA LEU A 102 9.80 -12.11 -4.12
C LEU A 102 9.20 -13.37 -3.48
N LEU A 103 7.94 -13.66 -3.81
CA LEU A 103 7.13 -14.71 -3.23
C LEU A 103 7.02 -15.91 -4.18
N ASP A 104 7.05 -17.11 -3.61
CA ASP A 104 6.94 -18.42 -4.27
C ASP A 104 5.50 -18.72 -4.72
N ASP A 105 4.96 -17.80 -5.52
CA ASP A 105 3.62 -17.86 -6.08
C ASP A 105 3.68 -17.69 -7.60
N ASP A 106 3.70 -18.82 -8.29
CA ASP A 106 3.78 -18.94 -9.75
C ASP A 106 2.41 -18.82 -10.44
N LYS A 107 1.32 -18.65 -9.68
CA LYS A 107 -0.07 -18.61 -10.19
C LYS A 107 -0.67 -17.22 -10.13
N THR A 108 -0.42 -16.49 -9.06
CA THR A 108 -1.10 -15.23 -8.77
C THR A 108 -0.29 -14.07 -9.31
N VAL A 109 -0.70 -13.47 -10.44
CA VAL A 109 -0.04 -12.26 -10.98
C VAL A 109 -0.34 -11.06 -10.08
N ASN A 110 0.57 -10.73 -9.16
CA ASN A 110 0.34 -9.67 -8.17
C ASN A 110 1.64 -9.05 -7.60
N ALA A 111 1.49 -7.86 -7.03
CA ALA A 111 2.44 -7.20 -6.15
C ALA A 111 1.64 -6.37 -5.15
N PHE A 112 2.19 -6.12 -3.96
CA PHE A 112 1.51 -5.34 -2.94
C PHE A 112 2.49 -4.79 -1.90
N ALA A 113 2.12 -3.65 -1.31
CA ALA A 113 2.78 -3.06 -0.16
C ALA A 113 1.97 -3.20 1.13
N LEU A 114 2.66 -3.47 2.23
CA LEU A 114 2.14 -3.30 3.59
C LEU A 114 2.60 -1.95 4.17
N PRO A 115 1.85 -1.38 5.13
CA PRO A 115 2.28 -0.18 5.85
C PRO A 115 3.71 -0.32 6.37
N GLY A 116 4.49 0.76 6.32
CA GLY A 116 5.84 0.77 6.88
C GLY A 116 6.95 0.18 6.00
N GLY A 117 6.65 -0.28 4.78
CA GLY A 117 7.67 -0.54 3.75
C GLY A 117 7.91 -1.99 3.35
N GLN A 118 7.13 -2.95 3.85
CA GLN A 118 7.25 -4.35 3.39
C GLN A 118 6.53 -4.49 2.04
N ILE A 119 7.28 -4.68 0.96
CA ILE A 119 6.78 -4.74 -0.42
C ILE A 119 7.04 -6.14 -0.99
N PHE A 120 6.03 -6.66 -1.68
CA PHE A 120 6.01 -8.02 -2.19
C PHE A 120 5.70 -8.05 -3.67
N MET A 121 6.30 -9.02 -4.36
CA MET A 121 6.01 -9.37 -5.75
C MET A 121 5.92 -10.89 -5.86
N THR A 122 5.04 -11.41 -6.70
CA THR A 122 4.94 -12.85 -6.94
C THR A 122 5.80 -13.30 -8.12
N ASP A 123 6.26 -14.55 -8.10
CA ASP A 123 6.96 -15.18 -9.24
C ASP A 123 6.13 -15.14 -10.54
N ALA A 124 4.80 -15.28 -10.44
CA ALA A 124 3.88 -15.18 -11.57
C ALA A 124 3.89 -13.81 -12.27
N LEU A 125 4.14 -12.72 -11.53
CA LEU A 125 4.29 -11.38 -12.10
C LEU A 125 5.72 -11.16 -12.59
N ALA A 126 6.71 -11.50 -11.77
CA ALA A 126 8.13 -11.34 -12.09
C ALA A 126 8.53 -12.05 -13.40
N SER A 127 8.01 -13.26 -13.64
CA SER A 127 8.28 -14.05 -14.84
C SER A 127 7.77 -13.43 -16.15
N ARG A 128 6.97 -12.36 -16.09
CA ARG A 128 6.43 -11.64 -17.25
C ARG A 128 7.29 -10.46 -17.67
N PHE A 129 8.22 -10.05 -16.83
CA PHE A 129 9.09 -8.91 -17.09
C PHE A 129 10.32 -9.31 -17.90
N LYS A 130 10.69 -8.42 -18.82
CA LYS A 130 11.80 -8.56 -19.77
C LYS A 130 12.94 -7.60 -19.47
N THR A 131 12.67 -6.52 -18.73
CA THR A 131 13.64 -5.48 -18.42
C THR A 131 13.63 -5.16 -16.93
N GLU A 132 14.74 -4.65 -16.42
CA GLU A 132 14.86 -4.27 -15.02
C GLU A 132 13.93 -3.11 -14.65
N GLY A 133 13.70 -2.18 -15.58
CA GLY A 133 12.79 -1.06 -15.36
C GLY A 133 11.32 -1.48 -15.22
N GLN A 134 10.91 -2.65 -15.72
CA GLN A 134 9.57 -3.18 -15.44
C GLN A 134 9.45 -3.66 -13.99
N PHE A 135 10.48 -4.29 -13.43
CA PHE A 135 10.55 -4.56 -11.98
C PHE A 135 10.54 -3.25 -11.21
N ALA A 136 11.37 -2.28 -11.61
CA ALA A 136 11.44 -0.97 -10.97
C ALA A 136 10.09 -0.24 -11.01
N GLY A 137 9.33 -0.35 -12.10
CA GLY A 137 8.00 0.24 -12.24
C GLY A 137 7.03 -0.24 -11.18
N VAL A 138 6.85 -1.55 -11.05
CA VAL A 138 5.97 -2.11 -10.01
C VAL A 138 6.48 -1.78 -8.61
N LEU A 139 7.77 -1.95 -8.33
CA LEU A 139 8.31 -1.68 -7.00
C LEU A 139 8.23 -0.19 -6.61
N ALA A 140 8.37 0.72 -7.57
CA ALA A 140 8.19 2.15 -7.36
C ALA A 140 6.71 2.52 -7.16
N HIS A 141 5.79 1.89 -7.88
CA HIS A 141 4.35 2.03 -7.65
C HIS A 141 3.96 1.59 -6.23
N GLU A 142 4.43 0.42 -5.79
CA GLU A 142 4.20 -0.08 -4.42
C GLU A 142 4.85 0.83 -3.36
N ALA A 143 6.07 1.32 -3.61
CA ALA A 143 6.69 2.32 -2.73
C ALA A 143 5.90 3.63 -2.69
N GLY A 144 5.26 4.01 -3.80
CA GLY A 144 4.31 5.12 -3.88
C GLY A 144 3.13 4.95 -2.91
N HIS A 145 2.53 3.77 -2.84
CA HIS A 145 1.47 3.49 -1.84
C HIS A 145 1.97 3.62 -0.40
N VAL A 146 3.21 3.20 -0.11
CA VAL A 146 3.82 3.34 1.23
C VAL A 146 4.05 4.82 1.57
N ILE A 147 4.66 5.58 0.65
CA ILE A 147 4.92 7.01 0.83
C ILE A 147 3.61 7.77 1.03
N ALA A 148 2.60 7.44 0.22
CA ALA A 148 1.26 8.03 0.29
C ALA A 148 0.39 7.44 1.41
N ARG A 149 0.92 6.53 2.24
CA ARG A 149 0.26 5.95 3.41
C ARG A 149 -1.12 5.36 3.12
N HIS A 150 -1.39 4.95 1.89
CA HIS A 150 -2.72 4.51 1.46
C HIS A 150 -3.24 3.33 2.32
N GLY A 151 -2.37 2.38 2.68
CA GLY A 151 -2.74 1.28 3.58
C GLY A 151 -3.22 1.76 4.95
N ALA A 152 -2.56 2.77 5.53
CA ALA A 152 -2.96 3.35 6.81
C ALA A 152 -4.27 4.14 6.72
N GLU A 153 -4.49 4.86 5.61
CA GLU A 153 -5.75 5.55 5.35
C GLU A 153 -6.92 4.59 5.19
N HIS A 154 -6.71 3.45 4.52
CA HIS A 154 -7.73 2.39 4.41
C HIS A 154 -8.06 1.75 5.75
N ILE A 155 -7.05 1.44 6.57
CA ILE A 155 -7.27 0.97 7.95
C ILE A 155 -8.10 2.01 8.72
N ALA A 156 -7.70 3.28 8.69
CA ALA A 156 -8.39 4.37 9.38
C ALA A 156 -9.85 4.52 8.91
N LYS A 157 -10.09 4.43 7.60
CA LYS A 157 -11.43 4.51 7.00
C LYS A 157 -12.29 3.32 7.39
N GLN A 158 -11.75 2.10 7.36
CA GLN A 158 -12.49 0.90 7.76
C GLN A 158 -12.82 0.93 9.25
N GLN A 159 -11.89 1.36 10.10
CA GLN A 159 -12.12 1.58 11.52
C GLN A 159 -13.27 2.57 11.75
N LEU A 160 -13.30 3.70 11.03
CA LEU A 160 -14.42 4.63 11.10
C LEU A 160 -15.76 3.96 10.74
N THR A 161 -15.79 3.19 9.64
CA THR A 161 -17.02 2.50 9.20
C THR A 161 -17.49 1.40 10.16
N GLN A 162 -16.57 0.77 10.90
CA GLN A 162 -16.87 -0.26 11.89
C GLN A 162 -17.21 0.33 13.29
N GLY A 163 -17.04 1.64 13.50
CA GLY A 163 -17.35 2.35 14.74
C GLY A 163 -16.16 2.56 15.68
N LEU A 164 -16.42 3.08 16.89
CA LEU A 164 -15.41 3.55 17.86
C LEU A 164 -14.39 2.50 18.36
N THR A 165 -14.54 1.22 18.03
CA THR A 165 -13.61 0.18 18.47
C THR A 165 -12.22 0.30 17.83
N GLY A 166 -12.08 1.02 16.70
CA GLY A 166 -10.82 1.09 15.94
C GLY A 166 -9.68 1.91 16.57
N ALA A 167 -9.97 2.95 17.35
CA ALA A 167 -8.91 3.74 18.00
C ALA A 167 -8.29 3.01 19.20
N ALA A 168 -9.07 2.19 19.91
CA ALA A 168 -8.58 1.35 21.00
C ALA A 168 -7.65 0.23 20.50
N VAL A 169 -7.78 -0.16 19.24
CA VAL A 169 -7.08 -1.29 18.62
C VAL A 169 -5.59 -1.06 18.44
N LEU A 170 -5.17 0.18 18.14
CA LEU A 170 -3.75 0.52 17.96
C LEU A 170 -3.14 1.19 19.20
N ALA A 171 -3.98 1.74 20.09
CA ALA A 171 -3.54 2.28 21.38
C ALA A 171 -3.02 1.18 22.32
N THR A 172 -3.41 -0.08 22.11
CA THR A 172 -2.89 -1.22 22.87
C THR A 172 -1.56 -1.73 22.35
N TYR A 173 -1.04 -1.23 21.23
CA TYR A 173 0.26 -1.65 20.71
C TYR A 173 1.40 -1.01 21.51
N ASP A 174 2.19 -1.85 22.19
CA ASP A 174 3.45 -1.46 22.83
C ASP A 174 4.59 -2.23 22.15
N PRO A 175 5.51 -1.54 21.45
CA PRO A 175 6.62 -2.19 20.75
C PRO A 175 7.55 -2.97 21.68
N ASN A 176 7.54 -2.69 22.99
CA ASN A 176 8.36 -3.37 23.99
C ASN A 176 7.66 -4.56 24.66
N ASN A 177 6.37 -4.78 24.37
CA ASN A 177 5.59 -5.84 24.99
C ASN A 177 5.03 -6.82 23.94
N PRO A 178 5.59 -8.04 23.82
CA PRO A 178 5.18 -9.04 22.84
C PRO A 178 3.70 -9.45 22.94
N SER A 179 3.07 -9.30 24.10
CA SER A 179 1.65 -9.66 24.29
C SER A 179 0.70 -8.77 23.48
N THR A 180 1.11 -7.54 23.18
CA THR A 180 0.28 -6.58 22.42
C THR A 180 0.20 -6.91 20.93
N GLN A 181 1.21 -7.60 20.38
CA GLN A 181 1.26 -8.08 18.99
C GLN A 181 0.20 -9.14 18.68
N ARG A 182 -0.39 -9.76 19.71
CA ARG A 182 -1.45 -10.79 19.57
C ARG A 182 -2.82 -10.30 20.04
N SER A 183 -2.97 -9.01 20.30
CA SER A 183 -4.28 -8.46 20.65
C SER A 183 -5.28 -8.68 19.50
N ALA A 184 -6.54 -8.98 19.83
CA ALA A 184 -7.60 -9.20 18.83
C ALA A 184 -7.72 -8.02 17.86
N ALA A 185 -7.42 -6.84 18.38
CA ALA A 185 -7.27 -5.58 17.69
C ALA A 185 -6.24 -5.60 16.55
N VAL A 186 -4.99 -5.93 16.85
CA VAL A 186 -3.93 -6.06 15.85
C VAL A 186 -4.28 -7.12 14.80
N LEU A 187 -4.82 -8.27 15.23
CA LEU A 187 -5.25 -9.34 14.31
C LEU A 187 -6.36 -8.87 13.35
N ALA A 188 -7.29 -8.05 13.83
CA ALA A 188 -8.32 -7.45 12.98
C ALA A 188 -7.71 -6.52 11.93
N ALA A 189 -6.76 -5.66 12.32
CA ALA A 189 -6.07 -4.76 11.38
C ALA A 189 -5.27 -5.55 10.31
N ILE A 190 -4.61 -6.64 10.69
CA ILE A 190 -3.91 -7.52 9.74
C ILE A 190 -4.92 -8.18 8.79
N GLY A 191 -6.08 -8.62 9.29
CA GLY A 191 -7.16 -9.15 8.46
C GLY A 191 -7.73 -8.14 7.45
N GLN A 192 -7.67 -6.85 7.77
CA GLN A 192 -8.03 -5.77 6.84
C GLN A 192 -6.99 -5.61 5.72
N LEU A 193 -5.69 -5.67 6.05
CA LEU A 193 -4.60 -5.58 5.07
C LEU A 193 -4.63 -6.73 4.04
N VAL A 194 -5.01 -7.91 4.49
CA VAL A 194 -5.19 -9.09 3.64
C VAL A 194 -6.17 -8.87 2.48
N ASN A 195 -7.22 -8.05 2.69
CA ASN A 195 -8.25 -7.77 1.69
C ASN A 195 -8.18 -6.33 1.19
N LEU A 196 -7.00 -5.70 1.30
CA LEU A 196 -6.81 -4.31 0.94
C LEU A 196 -7.10 -4.09 -0.55
N LYS A 197 -7.90 -3.06 -0.84
CA LYS A 197 -8.21 -2.62 -2.20
C LYS A 197 -8.08 -1.12 -2.26
N TYR A 198 -7.24 -0.63 -3.15
CA TYR A 198 -6.99 0.79 -3.31
C TYR A 198 -8.10 1.49 -4.10
N GLY A 199 -8.30 2.77 -3.79
CA GLY A 199 -9.19 3.64 -4.54
C GLY A 199 -8.56 4.09 -5.87
N ARG A 200 -9.38 4.63 -6.78
CA ARG A 200 -8.89 5.17 -8.05
C ARG A 200 -7.89 6.30 -7.85
N GLU A 201 -8.14 7.19 -6.89
CA GLU A 201 -7.24 8.30 -6.59
C GLU A 201 -5.90 7.81 -6.01
N ASP A 202 -5.95 6.80 -5.12
CA ASP A 202 -4.76 6.14 -4.58
C ASP A 202 -3.86 5.59 -5.70
N GLU A 203 -4.44 4.91 -6.69
CA GLU A 203 -3.71 4.37 -7.85
C GLU A 203 -3.09 5.48 -8.72
N LEU A 204 -3.82 6.58 -8.94
CA LEU A 204 -3.31 7.72 -9.71
C LEU A 204 -2.21 8.50 -8.96
N GLU A 205 -2.26 8.54 -7.63
CA GLU A 205 -1.19 9.08 -6.81
C GLU A 205 0.04 8.17 -6.82
N ALA A 206 -0.15 6.86 -6.65
CA ALA A 206 0.92 5.88 -6.71
C ALA A 206 1.59 5.85 -8.11
N ASP A 207 0.84 5.99 -9.20
CA ASP A 207 1.39 6.14 -10.57
C ASP A 207 2.29 7.37 -10.69
N ARG A 208 1.81 8.53 -10.22
CA ARG A 208 2.56 9.80 -10.26
C ARG A 208 3.84 9.71 -9.43
N LEU A 209 3.75 9.14 -8.24
CA LEU A 209 4.91 8.90 -7.39
C LEU A 209 5.86 7.91 -8.06
N GLY A 210 5.36 6.80 -8.61
CA GLY A 210 6.15 5.81 -9.33
C GLY A 210 7.00 6.44 -10.43
N VAL A 211 6.40 7.30 -11.27
CA VAL A 211 7.14 8.05 -12.31
C VAL A 211 8.31 8.84 -11.73
N ARG A 212 8.07 9.60 -10.65
CA ARG A 212 9.11 10.39 -9.98
C ARG A 212 10.20 9.50 -9.37
N LEU A 213 9.80 8.49 -8.59
CA LEU A 213 10.73 7.61 -7.86
C LEU A 213 11.63 6.82 -8.81
N MET A 214 11.07 6.32 -9.91
CA MET A 214 11.84 5.64 -10.95
C MET A 214 12.92 6.55 -11.53
N ALA A 215 12.54 7.76 -11.92
CA ALA A 215 13.49 8.68 -12.53
C ALA A 215 14.60 9.12 -11.56
N GLN A 216 14.26 9.40 -10.29
CA GLN A 216 15.24 9.70 -9.24
C GLN A 216 16.24 8.54 -9.06
N ALA A 217 15.77 7.30 -9.11
CA ALA A 217 16.59 6.10 -9.00
C ALA A 217 17.29 5.69 -10.32
N GLY A 218 17.18 6.49 -11.39
CA GLY A 218 17.85 6.26 -12.67
C GLY A 218 17.18 5.20 -13.56
N TYR A 219 15.90 4.94 -13.37
CA TYR A 219 15.07 4.08 -14.23
C TYR A 219 14.17 4.89 -15.15
N ASP A 220 13.90 4.35 -16.32
CA ASP A 220 13.03 4.98 -17.31
C ASP A 220 11.56 4.87 -16.87
N PRO A 221 10.88 6.00 -16.57
CA PRO A 221 9.49 5.95 -16.11
C PRO A 221 8.52 5.44 -17.17
N ARG A 222 8.93 5.36 -18.45
CA ARG A 222 8.12 4.74 -19.51
C ARG A 222 7.92 3.24 -19.27
N SER A 223 8.73 2.59 -18.44
CA SER A 223 8.53 1.18 -18.12
C SER A 223 7.26 0.93 -17.28
N LEU A 224 6.70 1.94 -16.59
CA LEU A 224 5.37 1.84 -15.98
C LEU A 224 4.26 1.62 -17.02
N ILE A 225 4.36 2.25 -18.20
CA ILE A 225 3.42 2.02 -19.31
C ILE A 225 3.50 0.56 -19.76
N GLN A 226 4.72 0.05 -19.92
CA GLN A 226 4.95 -1.34 -20.32
C GLN A 226 4.44 -2.34 -19.27
N VAL A 227 4.56 -2.02 -17.98
CA VAL A 227 3.97 -2.83 -16.89
C VAL A 227 2.45 -2.90 -17.06
N MET A 228 1.77 -1.79 -17.35
CA MET A 228 0.33 -1.79 -17.59
C MET A 228 -0.07 -2.65 -18.80
N GLU A 229 0.73 -2.64 -19.86
CA GLU A 229 0.54 -3.50 -21.03
C GLU A 229 0.74 -4.99 -20.68
N VAL A 230 1.79 -5.31 -19.92
CA VAL A 230 2.03 -6.67 -19.40
C VAL A 230 0.85 -7.15 -18.57
N LEU A 231 0.35 -6.33 -17.64
CA LEU A 231 -0.80 -6.68 -16.80
C LEU A 231 -2.06 -6.88 -17.65
N LYS A 232 -2.32 -6.00 -18.63
CA LYS A 232 -3.46 -6.16 -19.56
C LYS A 232 -3.38 -7.47 -20.35
N ALA A 233 -2.20 -7.83 -20.85
CA ALA A 233 -1.97 -9.08 -21.57
C ALA A 233 -2.04 -10.32 -20.66
N SER A 234 -1.90 -10.13 -19.35
CA SER A 234 -1.95 -11.21 -18.36
C SER A 234 -3.37 -11.68 -18.04
N GLY A 235 -4.40 -10.93 -18.44
CA GLY A 235 -5.80 -11.34 -18.33
C GLY A 235 -6.19 -12.30 -19.45
N GLY A 236 -6.04 -13.61 -19.22
CA GLY A 236 -6.48 -14.66 -20.15
C GLY A 236 -7.84 -15.26 -19.77
N GLY A 237 -8.65 -15.64 -20.78
CA GLY A 237 -9.88 -16.41 -20.57
C GLY A 237 -11.04 -15.64 -19.92
N GLY A 238 -11.11 -14.32 -20.11
CA GLY A 238 -12.15 -13.46 -19.53
C GLY A 238 -11.97 -13.17 -18.03
N ARG A 239 -10.86 -13.61 -17.42
CA ARG A 239 -10.51 -13.30 -16.03
C ARG A 239 -9.45 -12.21 -15.96
N GLN A 240 -9.66 -11.26 -15.07
CA GLN A 240 -8.73 -10.17 -14.79
C GLN A 240 -7.59 -10.67 -13.88
N PRO A 241 -6.33 -10.24 -14.07
CA PRO A 241 -5.23 -10.51 -13.14
C PRO A 241 -5.57 -10.12 -11.72
N GLU A 242 -5.06 -10.88 -10.74
CA GLU A 242 -5.28 -10.60 -9.31
C GLU A 242 -4.75 -9.21 -8.91
N PHE A 243 -3.68 -8.73 -9.55
CA PHE A 243 -3.21 -7.35 -9.40
C PHE A 243 -4.34 -6.33 -9.49
N PHE A 244 -5.24 -6.45 -10.47
CA PHE A 244 -6.32 -5.47 -10.62
C PHE A 244 -7.50 -5.69 -9.64
N SER A 245 -7.49 -6.78 -8.86
CA SER A 245 -8.43 -6.97 -7.74
C SER A 245 -8.09 -6.07 -6.56
N SER A 246 -6.80 -5.83 -6.30
CA SER A 246 -6.29 -4.90 -5.27
C SER A 246 -5.97 -3.50 -5.81
N HIS A 247 -5.60 -3.40 -7.09
CA HIS A 247 -5.27 -2.17 -7.81
C HIS A 247 -6.24 -1.93 -8.97
N PRO A 248 -7.48 -1.45 -8.74
CA PRO A 248 -8.43 -1.22 -9.81
C PRO A 248 -7.81 -0.38 -10.93
N ASN A 249 -7.96 -0.82 -12.18
CA ASN A 249 -7.48 -0.06 -13.34
C ASN A 249 -8.58 0.92 -13.79
N PRO A 250 -8.57 2.21 -13.40
CA PRO A 250 -9.42 3.19 -14.04
C PRO A 250 -9.08 3.24 -15.53
N GLU A 251 -10.07 3.54 -16.37
CA GLU A 251 -10.01 3.41 -17.83
C GLU A 251 -8.90 4.23 -18.53
N ASN A 252 -8.09 5.02 -17.78
CA ASN A 252 -7.10 5.95 -18.30
C ASN A 252 -5.72 5.91 -17.59
N ARG A 253 -5.32 4.86 -16.84
CA ARG A 253 -4.01 4.86 -16.15
C ARG A 253 -2.82 5.10 -17.06
N ILE A 254 -2.76 4.44 -18.22
CA ILE A 254 -1.66 4.65 -19.20
C ILE A 254 -1.57 6.12 -19.60
N GLN A 255 -2.71 6.76 -19.90
CA GLN A 255 -2.74 8.18 -20.24
C GLN A 255 -2.28 9.05 -19.07
N ARG A 256 -2.72 8.74 -17.84
CA ARG A 256 -2.32 9.48 -16.64
C ARG A 256 -0.82 9.34 -16.33
N ILE A 257 -0.24 8.17 -16.56
CA ILE A 257 1.21 7.95 -16.47
C ILE A 257 1.93 8.78 -17.53
N GLN A 258 1.44 8.82 -18.78
CA GLN A 258 2.01 9.67 -19.83
C GLN A 258 1.94 11.17 -19.47
N GLU A 259 0.82 11.63 -18.92
CA GLU A 259 0.65 12.99 -18.41
C GLU A 259 1.63 13.29 -17.27
N ALA A 260 1.80 12.37 -16.33
CA ALA A 260 2.75 12.49 -15.22
C ALA A 260 4.20 12.57 -15.73
N ILE A 261 4.59 11.72 -16.68
CA ILE A 261 5.91 11.75 -17.33
C ILE A 261 6.12 13.10 -18.01
N LYS A 262 5.15 13.61 -18.77
CA LYS A 262 5.26 14.90 -19.46
C LYS A 262 5.38 16.06 -18.47
N LYS A 263 4.68 15.99 -17.33
CA LYS A 263 4.75 17.00 -16.27
C LYS A 263 6.11 17.00 -15.57
N GLU A 264 6.65 15.82 -15.26
CA GLU A 264 7.95 15.65 -14.61
C GLU A 264 9.10 16.00 -15.56
N PHE A 265 8.96 15.67 -16.85
CA PHE A 265 9.96 15.86 -17.91
C PHE A 265 9.39 16.66 -19.09
N PRO A 266 9.15 17.98 -18.94
CA PRO A 266 8.58 18.80 -20.01
C PRO A 266 9.48 18.88 -21.26
N GLY A 267 10.79 18.70 -21.09
CA GLY A 267 11.78 18.62 -22.19
C GLY A 267 12.01 17.20 -22.75
N GLY A 268 11.24 16.21 -22.28
CA GLY A 268 11.42 14.80 -22.63
C GLY A 268 12.23 14.02 -21.59
N VAL A 269 12.01 12.71 -21.55
CA VAL A 269 12.68 11.79 -20.62
C VAL A 269 14.19 11.77 -20.90
N PRO A 270 15.06 11.96 -19.88
CA PRO A 270 16.51 11.94 -20.07
C PRO A 270 17.03 10.65 -20.73
N ALA A 271 18.06 10.79 -21.57
CA ALA A 271 18.77 9.65 -22.13
C ALA A 271 19.59 8.93 -21.04
N GLY A 272 19.87 7.63 -21.23
CA GLY A 272 20.71 6.84 -20.32
C GLY A 272 19.99 6.28 -19.10
N LEU A 273 18.68 6.50 -18.95
CA LEU A 273 17.87 5.82 -17.94
C LEU A 273 17.72 4.34 -18.29
N LYS A 274 17.70 3.48 -17.26
CA LYS A 274 17.63 2.03 -17.42
C LYS A 274 16.19 1.59 -17.77
N PRO A 275 15.96 0.88 -18.88
CA PRO A 275 14.63 0.43 -19.29
C PRO A 275 14.14 -0.77 -18.49
#